data_AF-A0A4C2ERL7-F1
#
_entry.id   AF-A0A4C2ERL7-F1
#
_cell.length_a   1.000
_cell.length_b   1.000
_cell.length_c   1.000
_cell.angle_alpha   90.00
_cell.angle_beta   90.00
_cell.angle_gamma   90.00
#
_symmetry.space_group_name_H-M   'P 1'
#
loop_
_entity.id
_entity.type
_entity.pdbx_description
1 polymer ?
#
loop_
_entity_poly.entity_id
_entity_poly.type
_entity_poly.pdbx_seq_one_letter_code
_entity_poly.pdbx_strand_id
1 'polypeptide(L)'
;MAAELPELEQMIEREALSEEQKESGWSVVGYQDTLRDATGGYDGLWAQDHKPVRDQQRVEGHAVRAGNLYAAVAAYLQEVDDEELFDAVERLWQNMVTRRMYVTGGLGSSPDSESFTEDYHLPNDTAFAETCASASAIFWSHNMFELTGDGKYVDILERILYNALLSGVSLDGTGYCYSNPLQTDDEYHRNEWFYVACCPPNLSRVLASLGKYVYARAESELLVNLYVSSTIETTVSGTHLTVKQTTEYPWDGDVTVELTPAQPTEFALSFRIPGWAEGWNLMVDGEPVAVEPTDGYATVKREWQDGDQVTLSLAMEPNAVVAHPEVESDSAHAALRRGPLVYCLEAVDNPQPVHHLILSDPDSISARYTESILDGMTVLEGEASVQDLDEWRDTLYQPMESVTESTTEFTAIPYYARNNRGQTSMIVWMRLA
;
A
#
# COMPACT_ATOMS: atom_id res chain seq x y z
N MET A 1 -9.40 35.41 14.28
CA MET A 1 -8.44 34.59 13.52
C MET A 1 -8.31 35.03 12.05
N ALA A 2 -8.45 36.33 11.73
CA ALA A 2 -8.26 36.83 10.36
C ALA A 2 -7.33 38.05 10.30
N ALA A 3 -6.59 38.32 11.38
CA ALA A 3 -5.72 39.49 11.53
C ALA A 3 -4.22 39.14 11.57
N GLU A 4 -3.87 37.85 11.46
CA GLU A 4 -2.48 37.35 11.60
C GLU A 4 -1.91 36.81 10.27
N LEU A 5 -2.66 36.88 9.17
CA LEU A 5 -2.18 36.45 7.85
C LEU A 5 -0.94 37.23 7.34
N PRO A 6 -0.83 38.56 7.53
CA PRO A 6 0.36 39.29 7.06
C PRO A 6 1.63 38.96 7.84
N GLU A 7 1.52 38.53 9.10
CA GLU A 7 2.65 38.09 9.93
C GLU A 7 3.06 36.66 9.58
N LEU A 8 2.12 35.80 9.19
CA LEU A 8 2.41 34.46 8.67
C LEU A 8 3.12 34.52 7.30
N GLU A 9 2.66 35.40 6.39
CA GLU A 9 3.31 35.64 5.10
C GLU A 9 4.73 36.19 5.29
N GLN A 10 4.94 37.08 6.27
CA GLN A 10 6.28 37.61 6.60
C GLN A 10 7.18 36.62 7.36
N MET A 11 6.61 35.61 8.03
CA MET A 11 7.40 34.51 8.63
C MET A 11 7.90 33.55 7.56
N ILE A 12 7.09 33.25 6.54
CA ILE A 12 7.48 32.44 5.37
C ILE A 12 8.62 33.12 4.57
N GLU A 13 8.67 34.46 4.54
CA GLU A 13 9.77 35.20 3.89
C GLU A 13 11.05 35.31 4.75
N ARG A 14 10.98 35.11 6.08
CA ARG A 14 12.12 35.29 7.00
C ARG A 14 12.90 34.02 7.31
N GLU A 15 12.27 32.86 7.19
CA GLU A 15 12.99 31.58 7.11
C GLU A 15 13.07 31.22 5.64
N ALA A 16 14.13 31.71 4.98
CA ALA A 16 14.37 31.42 3.57
C ALA A 16 14.47 29.90 3.40
N LEU A 17 13.39 29.30 2.91
CA LEU A 17 13.37 27.91 2.44
C LEU A 17 14.61 27.69 1.56
N SER A 18 15.29 26.57 1.75
CA SER A 18 16.40 26.20 0.87
C SER A 18 15.89 26.09 -0.58
N GLU A 19 16.77 26.26 -1.56
CA GLU A 19 16.37 26.04 -2.97
C GLU A 19 15.82 24.61 -3.16
N GLU A 20 16.37 23.63 -2.44
CA GLU A 20 15.86 22.26 -2.34
C GLU A 20 14.41 22.19 -1.81
N GLN A 21 14.04 22.98 -0.79
CA GLN A 21 12.65 23.03 -0.28
C GLN A 21 11.67 23.73 -1.23
N LYS A 22 12.18 24.62 -2.08
CA LYS A 22 11.40 25.27 -3.15
C LYS A 22 11.23 24.34 -4.35
N GLU A 23 12.25 23.53 -4.65
CA GLU A 23 12.25 22.51 -5.70
C GLU A 23 11.47 21.25 -5.28
N SER A 24 11.42 20.92 -3.98
CA SER A 24 10.69 19.76 -3.44
C SER A 24 9.17 19.96 -3.38
N GLY A 25 8.70 21.19 -3.58
CA GLY A 25 7.30 21.52 -3.76
C GLY A 25 6.86 21.36 -5.22
N TRP A 26 6.56 20.14 -5.65
CA TRP A 26 5.77 19.91 -6.87
C TRP A 26 4.32 20.33 -6.62
N SER A 27 4.05 21.64 -6.53
CA SER A 27 2.74 22.23 -6.80
C SER A 27 2.79 23.75 -6.64
N VAL A 28 3.29 24.40 -7.68
CA VAL A 28 2.49 25.47 -8.29
C VAL A 28 2.19 25.03 -9.71
N VAL A 29 1.56 23.85 -9.89
CA VAL A 29 0.75 23.66 -11.09
C VAL A 29 -0.35 24.70 -10.95
N GLY A 30 -0.23 25.80 -11.69
CA GLY A 30 -1.07 26.96 -11.49
C GLY A 30 -2.52 26.55 -11.62
N TYR A 31 -3.43 27.20 -10.89
CA TYR A 31 -4.88 27.02 -11.09
C TYR A 31 -5.31 27.15 -12.57
N GLN A 32 -4.52 27.87 -13.37
CA GLN A 32 -4.71 28.03 -14.81
C GLN A 32 -4.34 26.78 -15.62
N ASP A 33 -3.47 25.91 -15.12
CA ASP A 33 -2.93 24.75 -15.82
C ASP A 33 -3.69 23.45 -15.52
N THR A 34 -4.42 23.37 -14.38
CA THR A 34 -5.13 22.14 -13.97
C THR A 34 -6.64 22.14 -14.20
N LEU A 35 -7.29 23.31 -14.20
CA LEU A 35 -8.75 23.43 -14.36
C LEU A 35 -9.16 24.03 -15.71
N ARG A 36 -8.23 24.11 -16.65
CA ARG A 36 -8.50 24.59 -17.99
C ARG A 36 -7.99 23.61 -19.04
N ASP A 37 -8.77 23.45 -20.10
CA ASP A 37 -8.35 22.73 -21.29
C ASP A 37 -7.37 23.56 -22.14
N ALA A 38 -6.85 22.95 -23.21
CA ALA A 38 -5.93 23.62 -24.15
C ALA A 38 -6.54 24.84 -24.86
N THR A 39 -7.86 25.04 -24.80
CA THR A 39 -8.56 26.22 -25.35
C THR A 39 -8.79 27.32 -24.29
N GLY A 40 -8.43 27.06 -23.04
CA GLY A 40 -8.69 27.92 -21.89
C GLY A 40 -10.12 27.80 -21.34
N GLY A 41 -10.91 26.84 -21.85
CA GLY A 41 -12.22 26.48 -21.31
C GLY A 41 -12.09 25.77 -19.96
N TYR A 42 -13.16 25.73 -19.16
CA TYR A 42 -13.15 25.02 -17.89
C TYR A 42 -13.06 23.50 -18.10
N ASP A 43 -12.07 22.85 -17.51
CA ASP A 43 -11.97 21.40 -17.44
C ASP A 43 -12.04 20.93 -15.99
N GLY A 44 -13.16 20.28 -15.67
CA GLY A 44 -13.46 19.77 -14.34
C GLY A 44 -12.82 18.41 -14.01
N LEU A 45 -12.08 17.81 -14.95
CA LEU A 45 -11.58 16.45 -14.79
C LEU A 45 -10.63 16.33 -13.60
N TRP A 46 -9.72 17.29 -13.46
CA TRP A 46 -8.71 17.31 -12.40
C TRP A 46 -9.32 17.32 -10.98
N ALA A 47 -10.47 17.97 -10.81
CA ALA A 47 -11.21 18.07 -9.54
C ALA A 47 -12.45 17.16 -9.45
N GLN A 48 -12.59 16.20 -10.37
CA GLN A 48 -13.71 15.25 -10.41
C GLN A 48 -15.10 15.91 -10.52
N ASP A 49 -15.18 17.14 -11.06
CA ASP A 49 -16.44 17.87 -11.23
C ASP A 49 -16.89 18.01 -12.69
N HIS A 50 -16.17 17.35 -13.61
CA HIS A 50 -16.58 17.18 -15.01
C HIS A 50 -17.94 16.47 -15.17
N LYS A 51 -18.36 15.64 -14.19
CA LYS A 51 -19.63 14.90 -14.17
C LYS A 51 -20.12 14.63 -12.74
N PRO A 52 -21.43 14.45 -12.52
CA PRO A 52 -21.94 13.86 -11.29
C PRO A 52 -21.29 12.51 -11.00
N VAL A 53 -21.02 12.18 -9.73
CA VAL A 53 -20.37 10.91 -9.33
C VAL A 53 -21.07 9.69 -9.94
N ARG A 54 -22.41 9.70 -9.97
CA ARG A 54 -23.24 8.63 -10.56
C ARG A 54 -22.89 8.32 -12.01
N ASP A 55 -22.48 9.34 -12.78
CA ASP A 55 -22.17 9.24 -14.21
C ASP A 55 -20.70 8.94 -14.49
N GLN A 56 -19.82 8.99 -13.47
CA GLN A 56 -18.39 8.75 -13.64
C GLN A 56 -18.11 7.25 -13.82
N GLN A 57 -17.35 6.91 -14.86
CA GLN A 57 -17.11 5.50 -15.24
C GLN A 57 -15.77 4.95 -14.74
N ARG A 58 -14.84 5.84 -14.41
CA ARG A 58 -13.45 5.53 -14.03
C ARG A 58 -12.92 6.63 -13.12
N VAL A 59 -11.94 6.29 -12.28
CA VAL A 59 -11.30 7.24 -11.36
C VAL A 59 -10.35 8.14 -12.15
N GLU A 60 -10.60 9.44 -12.21
CA GLU A 60 -9.86 10.39 -13.07
C GLU A 60 -9.35 11.59 -12.27
N GLY A 61 -8.43 12.35 -12.85
CA GLY A 61 -7.92 13.59 -12.27
C GLY A 61 -7.04 13.35 -11.05
N HIS A 62 -6.86 14.40 -10.24
CA HIS A 62 -5.95 14.39 -9.09
C HIS A 62 -6.29 13.28 -8.09
N ALA A 63 -5.32 12.42 -7.77
CA ALA A 63 -5.56 11.19 -7.03
C ALA A 63 -6.12 11.43 -5.62
N VAL A 64 -5.54 12.38 -4.86
CA VAL A 64 -6.02 12.75 -3.52
C VAL A 64 -7.44 13.32 -3.52
N ARG A 65 -7.78 14.16 -4.51
CA ARG A 65 -9.13 14.76 -4.60
C ARG A 65 -10.17 13.69 -4.87
N ALA A 66 -9.87 12.82 -5.83
CA ALA A 66 -10.70 11.68 -6.16
C ALA A 66 -10.91 10.76 -4.94
N GLY A 67 -9.82 10.32 -4.31
CA GLY A 67 -9.88 9.44 -3.14
C GLY A 67 -10.66 10.04 -1.97
N ASN A 68 -10.46 11.33 -1.65
CA ASN A 68 -11.21 12.00 -0.57
C ASN A 68 -12.70 12.18 -0.93
N LEU A 69 -13.03 12.51 -2.18
CA LEU A 69 -14.42 12.61 -2.64
C LEU A 69 -15.13 11.27 -2.46
N TYR A 70 -14.54 10.17 -2.94
CA TYR A 70 -15.18 8.87 -2.88
C TYR A 70 -15.19 8.26 -1.48
N ALA A 71 -14.18 8.55 -0.65
CA ALA A 71 -14.25 8.25 0.78
C ALA A 71 -15.45 8.96 1.44
N ALA A 72 -15.70 10.23 1.12
CA ALA A 72 -16.84 10.96 1.65
C ALA A 72 -18.18 10.43 1.13
N VAL A 73 -18.26 10.01 -0.14
CA VAL A 73 -19.45 9.36 -0.71
C VAL A 73 -19.73 8.02 -0.03
N ALA A 74 -18.72 7.18 0.17
CA ALA A 74 -18.87 5.91 0.88
C ALA A 74 -19.33 6.11 2.33
N ALA A 75 -18.78 7.10 3.04
CA ALA A 75 -19.24 7.46 4.38
C ALA A 75 -20.70 7.97 4.38
N TYR A 76 -21.10 8.76 3.39
CA TYR A 76 -22.47 9.24 3.25
C TYR A 76 -23.47 8.08 3.08
N LEU A 77 -23.10 7.04 2.32
CA LEU A 77 -23.92 5.85 2.09
C LEU A 77 -24.13 4.98 3.33
N GLN A 78 -23.33 5.16 4.40
CA GLN A 78 -23.57 4.46 5.68
C GLN A 78 -24.84 4.96 6.39
N GLU A 79 -25.29 6.18 6.06
CA GLU A 79 -26.47 6.83 6.67
C GLU A 79 -27.66 6.92 5.71
N VAL A 80 -27.44 6.62 4.43
CA VAL A 80 -28.42 6.84 3.35
C VAL A 80 -28.45 5.65 2.41
N ASP A 81 -29.65 5.09 2.22
CA ASP A 81 -29.91 4.04 1.24
C ASP A 81 -30.06 4.64 -0.17
N ASP A 82 -28.99 4.55 -0.97
CA ASP A 82 -28.92 5.02 -2.36
C ASP A 82 -28.11 4.03 -3.21
N GLU A 83 -28.82 3.03 -3.75
CA GLU A 83 -28.24 1.94 -4.54
C GLU A 83 -27.49 2.44 -5.80
N GLU A 84 -27.99 3.47 -6.48
CA GLU A 84 -27.34 4.01 -7.68
C GLU A 84 -26.00 4.67 -7.35
N LEU A 85 -25.92 5.38 -6.23
CA LEU A 85 -24.68 5.99 -5.77
C LEU A 85 -23.70 4.94 -5.22
N PHE A 86 -24.20 3.88 -4.59
CA PHE A 86 -23.39 2.71 -4.21
C PHE A 86 -22.74 2.04 -5.43
N ASP A 87 -23.53 1.72 -6.45
CA ASP A 87 -23.04 1.12 -7.70
C ASP A 87 -21.98 2.00 -8.39
N ALA A 88 -22.15 3.33 -8.29
CA ALA A 88 -21.20 4.27 -8.83
C ALA A 88 -19.87 4.26 -8.07
N VAL A 89 -19.90 4.35 -6.73
CA VAL A 89 -18.67 4.38 -5.94
C VAL A 89 -17.95 3.03 -5.96
N GLU A 90 -18.68 1.91 -6.00
CA GLU A 90 -18.09 0.58 -6.14
C GLU A 90 -17.43 0.40 -7.51
N ARG A 91 -18.09 0.82 -8.60
CA ARG A 91 -17.47 0.81 -9.94
C ARG A 91 -16.18 1.61 -9.99
N LEU A 92 -16.16 2.79 -9.36
CA LEU A 92 -14.97 3.65 -9.32
C LEU A 92 -13.86 3.04 -8.47
N TRP A 93 -14.19 2.41 -7.33
CA TRP A 93 -13.24 1.70 -6.49
C TRP A 93 -12.65 0.49 -7.25
N GLN A 94 -13.49 -0.29 -7.92
CA GLN A 94 -13.05 -1.41 -8.76
C GLN A 94 -12.11 -0.95 -9.88
N ASN A 95 -12.40 0.16 -10.56
CA ASN A 95 -11.50 0.73 -11.57
C ASN A 95 -10.15 1.15 -10.97
N MET A 96 -10.16 1.79 -9.79
CA MET A 96 -8.93 2.14 -9.06
C MET A 96 -8.06 0.91 -8.82
N VAL A 97 -8.60 -0.13 -8.19
CA VAL A 97 -7.81 -1.28 -7.71
C VAL A 97 -7.40 -2.25 -8.82
N THR A 98 -8.23 -2.41 -9.86
CA THR A 98 -7.97 -3.41 -10.92
C THR A 98 -7.22 -2.86 -12.12
N ARG A 99 -7.14 -1.52 -12.28
CA ARG A 99 -6.58 -0.90 -13.49
C ARG A 99 -5.65 0.28 -13.24
N ARG A 100 -5.69 0.93 -12.07
CA ARG A 100 -5.01 2.21 -11.85
C ARG A 100 -4.26 2.29 -10.50
N MET A 101 -3.91 1.14 -9.94
CA MET A 101 -3.18 1.00 -8.68
C MET A 101 -1.88 0.23 -8.92
N TYR A 102 -0.77 0.78 -8.41
CA TYR A 102 0.53 0.09 -8.44
C TYR A 102 0.52 -1.14 -7.52
N VAL A 103 1.46 -2.07 -7.71
CA VAL A 103 1.56 -3.28 -6.86
C VAL A 103 1.70 -2.94 -5.37
N THR A 104 2.31 -1.79 -5.05
CA THR A 104 2.48 -1.23 -3.70
C THR A 104 1.20 -0.64 -3.09
N GLY A 105 0.11 -0.51 -3.87
CA GLY A 105 -1.09 0.25 -3.47
C GLY A 105 -1.00 1.75 -3.77
N GLY A 106 0.12 2.24 -4.30
CA GLY A 106 0.29 3.65 -4.68
C GLY A 106 -0.66 4.08 -5.79
N LEU A 107 -0.99 5.38 -5.84
CA LEU A 107 -1.94 5.96 -6.80
C LEU A 107 -1.43 7.25 -7.42
N GLY A 108 -1.79 7.46 -8.69
CA GLY A 108 -1.34 8.60 -9.48
C GLY A 108 -0.12 8.24 -10.31
N SER A 109 -0.30 8.23 -11.63
CA SER A 109 0.72 7.80 -12.60
C SER A 109 1.31 8.98 -13.39
N SER A 110 0.79 10.19 -13.20
CA SER A 110 1.31 11.41 -13.82
C SER A 110 1.83 12.38 -12.75
N PRO A 111 3.12 12.76 -12.80
CA PRO A 111 3.67 13.79 -11.91
C PRO A 111 3.18 15.20 -12.26
N ASP A 112 2.88 15.48 -13.53
CA ASP A 112 2.51 16.81 -14.02
C ASP A 112 1.22 17.36 -13.37
N SER A 113 0.30 16.47 -12.99
CA SER A 113 -1.00 16.85 -12.44
C SER A 113 -1.41 16.02 -11.22
N GLU A 114 -0.49 15.21 -10.70
CA GLU A 114 -0.69 14.38 -9.51
C GLU A 114 -1.89 13.43 -9.67
N SER A 115 -2.09 12.94 -10.90
CA SER A 115 -3.37 12.41 -11.37
C SER A 115 -3.31 10.95 -11.78
N PHE A 116 -4.51 10.35 -11.85
CA PHE A 116 -4.74 9.18 -12.69
C PHE A 116 -4.60 9.56 -14.17
N THR A 117 -4.24 8.58 -15.00
CA THR A 117 -4.13 8.75 -16.46
C THR A 117 -5.10 7.80 -17.18
N GLU A 118 -4.61 6.71 -17.74
CA GLU A 118 -5.38 5.71 -18.48
C GLU A 118 -5.40 4.38 -17.71
N ASP A 119 -6.33 3.50 -18.08
CA ASP A 119 -6.34 2.16 -17.50
C ASP A 119 -5.05 1.43 -17.89
N TYR A 120 -4.42 0.75 -16.93
CA TYR A 120 -3.16 0.00 -17.08
C TYR A 120 -1.90 0.83 -17.39
N HIS A 121 -1.99 2.16 -17.44
CA HIS A 121 -0.82 3.02 -17.56
C HIS A 121 -0.16 3.25 -16.18
N LEU A 122 0.83 2.42 -15.85
CA LEU A 122 1.51 2.36 -14.55
C LEU A 122 3.05 2.38 -14.70
N PRO A 123 3.67 3.46 -15.23
CA PRO A 123 5.12 3.55 -15.36
C PRO A 123 5.81 3.56 -14.00
N ASN A 124 6.92 2.83 -13.84
CA ASN A 124 7.56 2.64 -12.53
C ASN A 124 8.49 3.79 -12.11
N ASP A 125 9.23 4.34 -13.07
CA ASP A 125 10.23 5.40 -12.89
C ASP A 125 9.59 6.79 -12.78
N THR A 126 8.54 7.05 -13.55
CA THR A 126 7.77 8.31 -13.49
C THR A 126 6.51 8.20 -12.63
N ALA A 127 6.35 7.14 -11.83
CA ALA A 127 5.24 6.99 -10.91
C ALA A 127 5.20 8.17 -9.92
N PHE A 128 4.05 8.87 -9.86
CA PHE A 128 3.85 9.86 -8.81
C PHE A 128 3.56 9.18 -7.48
N ALA A 129 2.55 8.30 -7.43
CA ALA A 129 2.26 7.45 -6.28
C ALA A 129 2.27 8.22 -4.94
N GLU A 130 1.51 9.31 -4.85
CA GLU A 130 1.61 10.27 -3.74
C GLU A 130 1.30 9.61 -2.38
N THR A 131 2.05 9.98 -1.34
CA THR A 131 1.77 9.54 0.03
C THR A 131 0.35 9.95 0.48
N CYS A 132 -0.13 11.15 0.14
CA CYS A 132 -1.50 11.55 0.46
C CYS A 132 -2.55 10.76 -0.32
N ALA A 133 -2.26 10.36 -1.55
CA ALA A 133 -3.20 9.58 -2.36
C ALA A 133 -3.40 8.20 -1.72
N SER A 134 -2.30 7.60 -1.24
CA SER A 134 -2.32 6.37 -0.43
C SER A 134 -3.20 6.52 0.82
N ALA A 135 -3.02 7.61 1.59
CA ALA A 135 -3.87 7.89 2.75
C ALA A 135 -5.36 8.03 2.37
N SER A 136 -5.68 8.74 1.29
CA SER A 136 -7.06 8.91 0.83
C SER A 136 -7.72 7.59 0.40
N ALA A 137 -6.95 6.67 -0.19
CA ALA A 137 -7.42 5.36 -0.59
C ALA A 137 -7.61 4.39 0.59
N ILE A 138 -6.84 4.54 1.66
CA ILE A 138 -7.11 3.87 2.95
C ILE A 138 -8.47 4.33 3.48
N PHE A 139 -8.75 5.64 3.52
CA PHE A 139 -10.05 6.14 3.99
C PHE A 139 -11.20 5.64 3.12
N TRP A 140 -11.02 5.66 1.79
CA TRP A 140 -12.02 5.16 0.88
C TRP A 140 -12.30 3.67 1.09
N SER A 141 -11.27 2.84 1.11
CA SER A 141 -11.43 1.39 1.28
C SER A 141 -11.99 1.04 2.67
N HIS A 142 -11.58 1.75 3.72
CA HIS A 142 -12.18 1.57 5.04
C HIS A 142 -13.68 1.90 5.06
N ASN A 143 -14.09 3.00 4.43
CA ASN A 143 -15.52 3.37 4.40
C ASN A 143 -16.36 2.41 3.54
N MET A 144 -15.78 1.83 2.48
CA MET A 144 -16.41 0.74 1.71
C MET A 144 -16.54 -0.54 2.54
N PHE A 145 -15.50 -0.87 3.34
CA PHE A 145 -15.58 -1.99 4.29
C PHE A 145 -16.69 -1.76 5.32
N GLU A 146 -16.74 -0.60 5.98
CA GLU A 146 -17.80 -0.30 6.97
C GLU A 146 -19.21 -0.35 6.37
N LEU A 147 -19.35 -0.05 5.08
CA LEU A 147 -20.63 -0.11 4.36
C LEU A 147 -21.06 -1.54 4.02
N THR A 148 -20.13 -2.47 3.80
CA THR A 148 -20.41 -3.76 3.15
C THR A 148 -20.03 -4.98 3.97
N GLY A 149 -19.05 -4.86 4.88
CA GLY A 149 -18.42 -5.97 5.59
C GLY A 149 -17.46 -6.83 4.76
N ASP A 150 -17.20 -6.49 3.50
CA ASP A 150 -16.38 -7.33 2.58
C ASP A 150 -14.88 -7.12 2.80
N GLY A 151 -14.17 -8.22 3.05
CA GLY A 151 -12.74 -8.24 3.36
C GLY A 151 -11.84 -7.75 2.22
N LYS A 152 -12.30 -7.76 0.98
CA LYS A 152 -11.51 -7.28 -0.17
C LYS A 152 -11.09 -5.82 -0.03
N TYR A 153 -11.90 -5.00 0.65
CA TYR A 153 -11.56 -3.60 0.90
C TYR A 153 -10.45 -3.47 1.94
N VAL A 154 -10.43 -4.36 2.94
CA VAL A 154 -9.38 -4.43 3.95
C VAL A 154 -8.08 -4.98 3.35
N ASP A 155 -8.14 -5.87 2.36
CA ASP A 155 -6.95 -6.33 1.62
C ASP A 155 -6.24 -5.18 0.91
N ILE A 156 -7.00 -4.28 0.30
CA ILE A 156 -6.45 -3.08 -0.35
C ILE A 156 -5.92 -2.10 0.70
N LEU A 157 -6.64 -1.91 1.81
CA LEU A 157 -6.16 -1.10 2.93
C LEU A 157 -4.83 -1.62 3.46
N GLU A 158 -4.71 -2.93 3.70
CA GLU A 158 -3.49 -3.60 4.18
C GLU A 158 -2.34 -3.42 3.19
N ARG A 159 -2.57 -3.66 1.90
CA ARG A 159 -1.57 -3.45 0.86
C ARG A 159 -1.03 -2.02 0.87
N ILE A 160 -1.90 -1.02 0.91
CA ILE A 160 -1.49 0.39 0.93
C ILE A 160 -0.75 0.72 2.22
N LEU A 161 -1.29 0.29 3.37
CA LEU A 161 -0.73 0.56 4.69
C LEU A 161 0.71 0.06 4.79
N TYR A 162 0.95 -1.22 4.51
CA TYR A 162 2.27 -1.83 4.69
C TYR A 162 3.30 -1.49 3.61
N ASN A 163 2.87 -0.89 2.50
CA ASN A 163 3.73 -0.57 1.36
C ASN A 163 3.73 0.93 1.06
N ALA A 164 2.81 1.40 0.20
CA ALA A 164 2.83 2.77 -0.33
C ALA A 164 2.69 3.87 0.73
N LEU A 165 1.98 3.64 1.83
CA LEU A 165 1.89 4.62 2.91
C LEU A 165 3.19 4.66 3.72
N LEU A 166 3.68 3.51 4.19
CA LEU A 166 4.90 3.44 5.02
C LEU A 166 6.16 3.84 4.25
N SER A 167 6.22 3.66 2.92
CA SER A 167 7.34 4.18 2.13
C SER A 167 7.47 5.70 2.17
N GLY A 168 6.37 6.40 2.50
CA GLY A 168 6.26 7.85 2.59
C GLY A 168 7.04 8.49 3.75
N VAL A 169 7.59 7.70 4.67
CA VAL A 169 8.38 8.17 5.81
C VAL A 169 9.61 7.28 6.04
N SER A 170 10.72 7.85 6.49
CA SER A 170 11.89 7.08 6.93
C SER A 170 11.60 6.30 8.22
N LEU A 171 12.38 5.26 8.48
CA LEU A 171 12.19 4.41 9.67
C LEU A 171 12.39 5.17 10.98
N ASP A 172 13.24 6.20 10.99
CA ASP A 172 13.44 7.08 12.13
C ASP A 172 12.40 8.21 12.23
N GLY A 173 11.50 8.35 11.26
CA GLY A 173 10.43 9.34 11.23
C GLY A 173 10.85 10.77 10.86
N THR A 174 12.08 10.98 10.36
CA THR A 174 12.64 12.33 10.12
C THR A 174 12.62 12.77 8.65
N GLY A 175 12.58 11.84 7.70
CA GLY A 175 12.52 12.10 6.26
C GLY A 175 11.23 11.58 5.64
N TYR A 176 10.77 12.24 4.58
CA TYR A 176 9.49 11.99 3.94
C TYR A 176 9.60 11.89 2.41
N CYS A 177 8.69 11.15 1.81
CA CYS A 177 8.48 11.12 0.36
C CYS A 177 7.16 11.82 0.01
N TYR A 178 7.20 12.71 -0.97
CA TYR A 178 5.98 13.20 -1.61
C TYR A 178 5.50 12.14 -2.61
N SER A 179 6.35 11.80 -3.57
CA SER A 179 6.16 10.74 -4.56
C SER A 179 6.85 9.43 -4.15
N ASN A 180 6.24 8.30 -4.50
CA ASN A 180 6.72 6.96 -4.13
C ASN A 180 6.94 6.08 -5.38
N PRO A 181 7.95 6.37 -6.21
CA PRO A 181 8.21 5.61 -7.44
C PRO A 181 8.66 4.16 -7.17
N LEU A 182 8.40 3.29 -8.14
CA LEU A 182 8.73 1.86 -8.10
C LEU A 182 10.08 1.55 -8.77
N GLN A 183 10.69 2.56 -9.38
CA GLN A 183 12.06 2.51 -9.88
C GLN A 183 12.73 3.86 -9.62
N THR A 184 13.96 3.86 -9.11
CA THR A 184 14.76 5.09 -8.87
C THR A 184 16.20 4.91 -9.29
N ASP A 185 16.86 6.01 -9.64
CA ASP A 185 18.31 6.12 -9.74
C ASP A 185 18.96 6.40 -8.37
N ASP A 186 20.25 6.70 -8.38
CA ASP A 186 21.05 7.06 -7.20
C ASP A 186 20.98 8.55 -6.83
N GLU A 187 20.07 9.33 -7.42
CA GLU A 187 19.81 10.73 -7.03
C GLU A 187 18.58 10.83 -6.09
N TYR A 188 17.66 9.86 -6.17
CA TYR A 188 16.46 9.84 -5.33
C TYR A 188 16.76 9.82 -3.82
N HIS A 189 16.09 10.70 -3.08
CA HIS A 189 16.20 10.79 -1.62
C HIS A 189 14.89 11.25 -0.97
N ARG A 190 14.72 10.90 0.31
CA ARG A 190 13.72 11.50 1.20
C ARG A 190 14.10 12.93 1.55
N ASN A 191 13.09 13.77 1.73
CA ASN A 191 13.25 15.17 2.14
C ASN A 191 12.86 15.32 3.62
N GLU A 192 13.55 16.19 4.37
CA GLU A 192 13.13 16.50 5.74
C GLU A 192 11.74 17.14 5.77
N TRP A 193 11.42 17.99 4.79
CA TRP A 193 10.13 18.68 4.66
C TRP A 193 9.90 19.22 3.25
N PHE A 194 8.68 19.73 3.01
CA PHE A 194 8.26 20.30 1.71
C PHE A 194 7.63 21.68 1.91
N TYR A 195 7.68 22.55 0.89
CA TYR A 195 6.85 23.76 0.88
C TYR A 195 5.35 23.43 0.97
N VAL A 196 4.89 22.47 0.17
CA VAL A 196 3.53 21.91 0.24
C VAL A 196 3.55 20.65 1.11
N ALA A 197 3.49 20.85 2.42
CA ALA A 197 3.64 19.78 3.40
C ALA A 197 2.32 19.03 3.71
N CYS A 198 1.59 18.59 2.68
CA CYS A 198 0.40 17.75 2.88
C CYS A 198 0.78 16.35 3.39
N CYS A 199 1.84 15.74 2.83
CA CYS A 199 2.22 14.35 3.06
C CYS A 199 2.55 14.02 4.53
N PRO A 200 3.47 14.74 5.22
CA PRO A 200 3.86 14.37 6.57
C PRO A 200 2.69 14.34 7.58
N PRO A 201 1.87 15.40 7.76
CA PRO A 201 0.75 15.36 8.71
C PRO A 201 -0.35 14.39 8.28
N ASN A 202 -0.54 14.17 6.97
CA ASN A 202 -1.55 13.24 6.47
C ASN A 202 -1.17 11.78 6.76
N LEU A 203 0.10 11.41 6.59
CA LEU A 203 0.64 10.11 6.99
C LEU A 203 0.54 9.94 8.52
N SER A 204 0.97 10.95 9.30
CA SER A 204 0.93 10.87 10.76
C SER A 204 -0.47 10.61 11.30
N ARG A 205 -1.52 11.24 10.74
CA ARG A 205 -2.90 10.99 11.20
C ARG A 205 -3.41 9.60 10.87
N VAL A 206 -2.95 8.97 9.79
CA VAL A 206 -3.30 7.57 9.48
C VAL A 206 -2.66 6.65 10.50
N LEU A 207 -1.35 6.79 10.74
CA LEU A 207 -0.63 5.97 11.73
C LEU A 207 -1.18 6.16 13.14
N ALA A 208 -1.44 7.41 13.55
CA ALA A 208 -2.04 7.71 14.86
C ALA A 208 -3.46 7.16 15.03
N SER A 209 -4.13 6.80 13.93
CA SER A 209 -5.47 6.20 13.94
C SER A 209 -5.47 4.71 13.59
N LEU A 210 -4.31 4.05 13.52
CA LEU A 210 -4.17 2.64 13.11
C LEU A 210 -5.15 1.70 13.82
N GLY A 211 -5.34 1.89 15.14
CA GLY A 211 -6.23 1.07 15.96
C GLY A 211 -7.67 1.00 15.47
N LYS A 212 -8.14 1.99 14.69
CA LYS A 212 -9.49 2.01 14.09
C LYS A 212 -9.68 0.96 12.99
N TYR A 213 -8.60 0.55 12.34
CA TYR A 213 -8.66 -0.39 11.22
C TYR A 213 -8.45 -1.85 11.65
N VAL A 214 -8.04 -2.09 12.91
CA VAL A 214 -7.67 -3.43 13.40
C VAL A 214 -8.90 -4.31 13.64
N TYR A 215 -9.97 -3.74 14.17
CA TYR A 215 -11.19 -4.46 14.51
C TYR A 215 -12.42 -3.72 14.01
N ALA A 216 -13.46 -4.48 13.69
CA ALA A 216 -14.81 -3.96 13.50
C ALA A 216 -15.80 -4.77 14.34
N ARG A 217 -16.98 -4.21 14.60
CA ARG A 217 -17.95 -4.84 15.50
C ARG A 217 -19.38 -4.58 15.07
N ALA A 218 -20.17 -5.64 14.99
CA ALA A 218 -21.63 -5.60 14.95
C ALA A 218 -22.23 -5.97 16.31
N GLU A 219 -23.56 -6.03 16.43
CA GLU A 219 -24.24 -6.33 17.70
C GLU A 219 -23.80 -7.67 18.31
N SER A 220 -23.68 -8.72 17.49
CA SER A 220 -23.34 -10.09 17.91
C SER A 220 -22.12 -10.67 17.18
N GLU A 221 -21.24 -9.81 16.67
CA GLU A 221 -20.05 -10.21 15.92
C GLU A 221 -18.87 -9.26 16.18
N LEU A 222 -17.68 -9.83 16.32
CA LEU A 222 -16.41 -9.13 16.30
C LEU A 222 -15.59 -9.59 15.09
N LEU A 223 -15.11 -8.64 14.29
CA LEU A 223 -14.26 -8.89 13.14
C LEU A 223 -12.82 -8.47 13.47
N VAL A 224 -11.87 -9.33 13.14
CA VAL A 224 -10.44 -9.09 13.19
C VAL A 224 -9.97 -8.79 11.76
N ASN A 225 -9.74 -7.50 11.49
CA ASN A 225 -9.42 -6.99 10.16
C ASN A 225 -7.92 -6.98 9.90
N LEU A 226 -7.13 -6.37 10.80
CA LEU A 226 -5.67 -6.34 10.69
C LEU A 226 -5.05 -7.18 11.79
N TYR A 227 -3.92 -7.79 11.46
CA TYR A 227 -3.14 -8.62 12.36
C TYR A 227 -2.02 -7.82 12.99
N VAL A 228 -2.26 -7.36 14.21
CA VAL A 228 -1.35 -6.50 14.96
C VAL A 228 -1.42 -6.92 16.42
N SER A 229 -0.28 -7.20 17.04
CA SER A 229 -0.19 -7.42 18.49
C SER A 229 -0.81 -6.24 19.24
N SER A 230 -1.94 -6.48 19.90
CA SER A 230 -2.81 -5.43 20.43
C SER A 230 -3.76 -5.96 21.50
N THR A 231 -4.32 -5.06 22.30
CA THR A 231 -5.38 -5.37 23.26
C THR A 231 -6.50 -4.36 23.08
N ILE A 232 -7.74 -4.83 22.99
CA ILE A 232 -8.93 -3.98 22.98
C ILE A 232 -9.89 -4.37 24.11
N GLU A 233 -10.57 -3.36 24.64
CA GLU A 233 -11.73 -3.52 25.49
C GLU A 233 -12.97 -3.08 24.70
N THR A 234 -13.96 -3.97 24.59
CA THR A 234 -15.17 -3.72 23.80
C THR A 234 -16.40 -4.35 24.46
N THR A 235 -17.52 -4.39 23.76
CA THR A 235 -18.75 -5.04 24.23
C THR A 235 -19.38 -5.79 23.08
N VAL A 236 -19.58 -7.11 23.16
CA VAL A 236 -20.22 -7.90 22.10
C VAL A 236 -21.41 -8.64 22.70
N SER A 237 -22.55 -8.66 22.01
CA SER A 237 -23.81 -9.22 22.52
C SER A 237 -24.21 -8.67 23.91
N GLY A 238 -23.86 -7.40 24.18
CA GLY A 238 -24.12 -6.74 25.47
C GLY A 238 -23.16 -7.12 26.62
N THR A 239 -22.18 -8.00 26.38
CA THR A 239 -21.17 -8.41 27.38
C THR A 239 -19.86 -7.68 27.16
N HIS A 240 -19.25 -7.15 28.22
CA HIS A 240 -17.90 -6.60 28.16
C HIS A 240 -16.87 -7.70 27.81
N LEU A 241 -15.99 -7.41 26.87
CA LEU A 241 -15.03 -8.35 26.30
C LEU A 241 -13.66 -7.67 26.19
N THR A 242 -12.64 -8.31 26.76
CA THR A 242 -11.25 -8.00 26.46
C THR A 242 -10.74 -8.98 25.40
N VAL A 243 -10.07 -8.47 24.38
CA VAL A 243 -9.48 -9.26 23.30
C VAL A 243 -8.02 -8.91 23.19
N LYS A 244 -7.15 -9.91 23.18
CA LYS A 244 -5.71 -9.75 23.02
C LYS A 244 -5.23 -10.51 21.80
N GLN A 245 -4.64 -9.80 20.85
CA GLN A 245 -3.87 -10.37 19.74
C GLN A 245 -2.39 -10.48 20.11
N THR A 246 -1.76 -11.60 19.75
CA THR A 246 -0.31 -11.81 19.81
C THR A 246 0.14 -12.43 18.50
N THR A 247 1.07 -11.76 17.82
CA THR A 247 1.59 -12.14 16.50
C THR A 247 2.88 -11.39 16.18
N GLU A 248 3.72 -11.98 15.33
CA GLU A 248 4.88 -11.35 14.69
C GLU A 248 4.56 -10.85 13.26
N TYR A 249 3.29 -10.80 12.89
CA TYR A 249 2.81 -10.19 11.64
C TYR A 249 3.38 -8.76 11.49
N PRO A 250 3.91 -8.36 10.31
CA PRO A 250 3.82 -9.02 9.00
C PRO A 250 4.96 -10.01 8.68
N TRP A 251 5.81 -10.35 9.65
CA TRP A 251 6.96 -11.25 9.43
C TRP A 251 6.59 -12.72 9.49
N ASP A 252 5.56 -13.06 10.27
CA ASP A 252 5.05 -14.41 10.41
C ASP A 252 3.52 -14.42 10.32
N GLY A 253 2.97 -15.54 9.85
CA GLY A 253 1.54 -15.71 9.60
C GLY A 253 0.74 -16.24 10.78
N ASP A 254 1.37 -16.56 11.91
CA ASP A 254 0.68 -17.05 13.10
C ASP A 254 0.12 -15.88 13.93
N VAL A 255 -1.18 -15.95 14.18
CA VAL A 255 -1.95 -14.97 14.95
C VAL A 255 -2.72 -15.71 16.04
N THR A 256 -2.50 -15.30 17.29
CA THR A 256 -3.23 -15.82 18.45
C THR A 256 -4.14 -14.74 19.01
N VAL A 257 -5.43 -15.06 19.14
CA VAL A 257 -6.44 -14.21 19.77
C VAL A 257 -6.94 -14.88 21.05
N GLU A 258 -6.73 -14.23 22.18
CA GLU A 258 -7.24 -14.63 23.50
C GLU A 258 -8.47 -13.77 23.85
N LEU A 259 -9.51 -14.42 24.37
CA LEU A 259 -10.78 -13.79 24.73
C LEU A 259 -11.03 -13.87 26.24
N THR A 260 -11.40 -12.74 26.84
CA THR A 260 -11.82 -12.63 28.24
C THR A 260 -13.18 -11.92 28.32
N PRO A 261 -14.30 -12.63 28.08
CA PRO A 261 -15.64 -12.09 28.30
C PRO A 261 -15.97 -12.04 29.79
N ALA A 262 -16.71 -11.01 30.24
CA ALA A 262 -17.11 -10.88 31.65
C ALA A 262 -18.04 -12.00 32.15
N GLN A 263 -18.71 -12.71 31.24
CA GLN A 263 -19.49 -13.93 31.47
C GLN A 263 -19.55 -14.74 30.15
N PRO A 264 -19.77 -16.06 30.19
CA PRO A 264 -19.96 -16.86 28.97
C PRO A 264 -21.00 -16.22 28.04
N THR A 265 -20.62 -15.98 26.79
CA THR A 265 -21.44 -15.23 25.83
C THR A 265 -21.33 -15.82 24.44
N GLU A 266 -22.47 -16.03 23.77
CA GLU A 266 -22.51 -16.43 22.37
C GLU A 266 -22.34 -15.20 21.45
N PHE A 267 -21.34 -15.26 20.57
CA PHE A 267 -21.14 -14.30 19.49
C PHE A 267 -20.28 -14.92 18.36
N ALA A 268 -20.28 -14.26 17.20
CA ALA A 268 -19.42 -14.61 16.08
C ALA A 268 -18.06 -13.90 16.19
N LEU A 269 -16.96 -14.64 16.03
CA LEU A 269 -15.62 -14.09 15.86
C LEU A 269 -15.16 -14.39 14.44
N SER A 270 -14.91 -13.33 13.67
CA SER A 270 -14.58 -13.41 12.24
C SER A 270 -13.15 -12.96 12.00
N PHE A 271 -12.38 -13.79 11.30
CA PHE A 271 -11.00 -13.50 10.91
C PHE A 271 -10.95 -13.25 9.41
N ARG A 272 -10.38 -12.11 8.99
CA ARG A 272 -10.16 -11.87 7.57
C ARG A 272 -9.17 -12.90 7.00
N ILE A 273 -9.54 -13.63 5.96
CA ILE A 273 -8.58 -14.43 5.20
C ILE A 273 -8.04 -13.54 4.08
N PRO A 274 -6.78 -13.07 4.16
CA PRO A 274 -6.26 -12.12 3.18
C PRO A 274 -6.21 -12.74 1.80
N GLY A 275 -6.59 -12.00 0.74
CA GLY A 275 -6.59 -12.51 -0.63
C GLY A 275 -5.22 -12.91 -1.19
N TRP A 276 -4.12 -12.58 -0.49
CA TRP A 276 -2.77 -13.04 -0.82
C TRP A 276 -2.41 -14.41 -0.23
N ALA A 277 -3.15 -14.90 0.77
CA ALA A 277 -2.82 -16.14 1.47
C ALA A 277 -3.28 -17.37 0.66
N GLU A 278 -2.34 -18.19 0.20
CA GLU A 278 -2.65 -19.41 -0.57
C GLU A 278 -3.09 -20.59 0.31
N GLY A 279 -2.84 -20.50 1.61
CA GLY A 279 -3.24 -21.50 2.59
C GLY A 279 -3.41 -20.87 3.97
N TRP A 280 -4.36 -21.40 4.73
CA TRP A 280 -4.62 -20.96 6.10
C TRP A 280 -5.22 -22.09 6.93
N ASN A 281 -5.14 -21.96 8.25
CA ASN A 281 -5.79 -22.87 9.18
C ASN A 281 -6.24 -22.12 10.43
N LEU A 282 -7.43 -22.45 10.93
CA LEU A 282 -8.02 -21.85 12.12
C LEU A 282 -8.23 -22.94 13.19
N MET A 283 -7.78 -22.67 14.40
CA MET A 283 -7.95 -23.56 15.56
C MET A 283 -8.64 -22.82 16.69
N VAL A 284 -9.47 -23.52 17.45
CA VAL A 284 -10.04 -23.03 18.72
C VAL A 284 -9.63 -23.99 19.82
N ASP A 285 -8.96 -23.47 20.84
CA ASP A 285 -8.42 -24.25 21.96
C ASP A 285 -7.55 -25.45 21.50
N GLY A 286 -6.83 -25.27 20.39
CA GLY A 286 -5.95 -26.28 19.77
C GLY A 286 -6.65 -27.28 18.84
N GLU A 287 -7.97 -27.22 18.69
CA GLU A 287 -8.73 -28.10 17.80
C GLU A 287 -9.04 -27.38 16.46
N PRO A 288 -8.80 -28.03 15.31
CA PRO A 288 -9.04 -27.40 14.00
C PRO A 288 -10.54 -27.17 13.76
N VAL A 289 -10.87 -26.00 13.21
CA VAL A 289 -12.25 -25.64 12.85
C VAL A 289 -12.36 -25.51 11.34
N ALA A 290 -13.21 -26.35 10.75
CA ALA A 290 -13.53 -26.26 9.33
C ALA A 290 -14.62 -25.20 9.10
N VAL A 291 -14.24 -24.08 8.48
CA VAL A 291 -15.15 -23.00 8.06
C VAL A 291 -14.78 -22.57 6.65
N GLU A 292 -15.78 -22.24 5.83
CA GLU A 292 -15.56 -21.67 4.51
C GLU A 292 -15.67 -20.14 4.61
N PRO A 293 -14.68 -19.37 4.13
CA PRO A 293 -14.74 -17.92 4.21
C PRO A 293 -15.90 -17.37 3.38
N THR A 294 -16.66 -16.44 3.94
CA THR A 294 -17.69 -15.68 3.24
C THR A 294 -17.30 -14.21 3.25
N ASP A 295 -17.34 -13.55 2.08
CA ASP A 295 -16.94 -12.15 1.91
C ASP A 295 -15.55 -11.84 2.50
N GLY A 296 -14.62 -12.81 2.40
CA GLY A 296 -13.26 -12.69 2.91
C GLY A 296 -13.08 -13.01 4.40
N TYR A 297 -14.08 -13.50 5.12
CA TYR A 297 -13.99 -13.81 6.56
C TYR A 297 -14.30 -15.26 6.90
N ALA A 298 -13.41 -15.87 7.69
CA ALA A 298 -13.63 -17.15 8.35
C ALA A 298 -14.29 -16.90 9.72
N THR A 299 -15.55 -17.29 9.86
CA THR A 299 -16.39 -16.96 11.04
C THR A 299 -16.61 -18.17 11.94
N VAL A 300 -16.26 -18.03 13.22
CA VAL A 300 -16.58 -19.01 14.26
C VAL A 300 -17.64 -18.44 15.19
N LYS A 301 -18.82 -19.06 15.22
CA LYS A 301 -19.90 -18.72 16.15
C LYS A 301 -20.06 -19.79 17.21
N ARG A 302 -19.82 -19.44 18.47
CA ARG A 302 -20.01 -20.30 19.63
C ARG A 302 -20.21 -19.47 20.90
N GLU A 303 -20.49 -20.15 22.00
CA GLU A 303 -20.34 -19.57 23.33
C GLU A 303 -18.84 -19.51 23.67
N TRP A 304 -18.36 -18.30 23.97
CA TRP A 304 -16.98 -18.03 24.35
C TRP A 304 -16.88 -17.86 25.86
N GLN A 305 -15.82 -18.43 26.44
CA GLN A 305 -15.51 -18.37 27.88
C GLN A 305 -14.19 -17.65 28.14
N ASP A 306 -13.94 -17.31 29.41
CA ASP A 306 -12.69 -16.69 29.83
C ASP A 306 -11.50 -17.61 29.55
N GLY A 307 -10.53 -17.09 28.79
CA GLY A 307 -9.32 -17.80 28.40
C GLY A 307 -9.45 -18.64 27.12
N ASP A 308 -10.60 -18.63 26.45
CA ASP A 308 -10.74 -19.27 25.13
C ASP A 308 -9.75 -18.62 24.15
N GLN A 309 -9.11 -19.46 23.33
CA GLN A 309 -8.08 -19.03 22.39
C GLN A 309 -8.43 -19.46 20.97
N VAL A 310 -8.22 -18.54 20.02
CA VAL A 310 -8.31 -18.82 18.59
C VAL A 310 -6.96 -18.55 17.95
N THR A 311 -6.43 -19.51 17.20
CA THR A 311 -5.18 -19.37 16.46
C THR A 311 -5.48 -19.45 14.97
N LEU A 312 -5.05 -18.43 14.23
CA LEU A 312 -5.03 -18.41 12.78
C LEU A 312 -3.57 -18.54 12.31
N SER A 313 -3.29 -19.48 11.42
CA SER A 313 -2.02 -19.58 10.71
C SER A 313 -2.25 -19.25 9.25
N LEU A 314 -1.48 -18.30 8.70
CA LEU A 314 -1.49 -17.90 7.29
C LEU A 314 -0.18 -18.34 6.62
N ALA A 315 -0.26 -19.04 5.49
CA ALA A 315 0.92 -19.43 4.73
C ALA A 315 1.58 -18.18 4.10
N MET A 316 2.82 -17.87 4.47
CA MET A 316 3.59 -16.72 3.99
C MET A 316 4.83 -17.15 3.20
N GLU A 317 4.61 -17.95 2.16
CA GLU A 317 5.68 -18.29 1.22
C GLU A 317 6.00 -17.07 0.34
N PRO A 318 7.29 -16.78 0.09
CA PRO A 318 7.65 -15.75 -0.87
C PRO A 318 7.28 -16.19 -2.28
N ASN A 319 6.79 -15.27 -3.10
CA ASN A 319 6.48 -15.54 -4.50
C ASN A 319 6.77 -14.33 -5.39
N ALA A 320 6.85 -14.59 -6.69
CA ALA A 320 6.92 -13.58 -7.73
C ALA A 320 5.53 -13.41 -8.36
N VAL A 321 5.07 -12.16 -8.47
CA VAL A 321 3.79 -11.81 -9.10
C VAL A 321 4.01 -11.01 -10.37
N VAL A 322 3.19 -11.28 -11.38
CA VAL A 322 3.20 -10.57 -12.67
C VAL A 322 2.03 -9.60 -12.76
N ALA A 323 2.21 -8.51 -13.52
CA ALA A 323 1.12 -7.57 -13.81
C ALA A 323 0.13 -8.15 -14.84
N HIS A 324 -1.03 -7.51 -14.96
CA HIS A 324 -1.94 -7.75 -16.09
C HIS A 324 -1.21 -7.42 -17.41
N PRO A 325 -1.38 -8.19 -18.50
CA PRO A 325 -0.63 -7.99 -19.75
C PRO A 325 -0.78 -6.61 -20.42
N GLU A 326 -1.87 -5.88 -20.13
CA GLU A 326 -2.08 -4.51 -20.61
C GLU A 326 -1.24 -3.46 -19.85
N VAL A 327 -0.58 -3.85 -18.74
CA VAL A 327 0.39 -2.99 -18.05
C VAL A 327 1.72 -3.09 -18.79
N GLU A 328 1.88 -2.26 -19.82
CA GLU A 328 3.02 -2.32 -20.74
C GLU A 328 4.38 -2.14 -20.03
N SER A 329 4.45 -1.25 -19.03
CA SER A 329 5.64 -0.97 -18.23
C SER A 329 6.18 -2.18 -17.46
N ASP A 330 5.30 -3.13 -17.14
CA ASP A 330 5.62 -4.33 -16.34
C ASP A 330 5.62 -5.60 -17.20
N SER A 331 5.47 -5.46 -18.53
CA SER A 331 5.54 -6.60 -19.45
C SER A 331 6.88 -7.31 -19.32
N ALA A 332 6.85 -8.63 -19.17
CA ALA A 332 8.03 -9.47 -18.90
C ALA A 332 8.81 -9.09 -17.63
N HIS A 333 8.12 -8.58 -16.62
CA HIS A 333 8.67 -8.36 -15.28
C HIS A 333 7.84 -9.06 -14.20
N ALA A 334 8.44 -9.26 -13.04
CA ALA A 334 7.76 -9.70 -11.83
C ALA A 334 8.18 -8.90 -10.60
N ALA A 335 7.24 -8.69 -9.68
CA ALA A 335 7.48 -8.10 -8.38
C ALA A 335 7.53 -9.20 -7.32
N LEU A 336 8.43 -9.07 -6.35
CA LEU A 336 8.57 -10.02 -5.26
C LEU A 336 7.64 -9.67 -4.10
N ARG A 337 6.97 -10.67 -3.52
CA ARG A 337 6.06 -10.49 -2.39
C ARG A 337 6.22 -11.59 -1.35
N ARG A 338 5.91 -11.26 -0.11
CA ARG A 338 5.70 -12.22 0.97
C ARG A 338 4.68 -11.67 1.96
N GLY A 339 3.58 -12.38 2.15
CA GLY A 339 2.47 -11.88 2.95
C GLY A 339 1.92 -10.55 2.39
N PRO A 340 1.68 -9.54 3.24
CA PRO A 340 1.21 -8.22 2.80
C PRO A 340 2.32 -7.36 2.20
N LEU A 341 3.58 -7.77 2.30
CA LEU A 341 4.74 -6.97 1.92
C LEU A 341 5.11 -7.18 0.44
N VAL A 342 5.31 -6.06 -0.25
CA VAL A 342 6.00 -5.97 -1.54
C VAL A 342 7.47 -5.70 -1.25
N TYR A 343 8.36 -6.33 -2.01
CA TYR A 343 9.79 -6.21 -1.87
C TYR A 343 10.40 -5.42 -3.04
N CYS A 344 11.56 -4.83 -2.81
CA CYS A 344 12.37 -4.13 -3.81
C CYS A 344 13.85 -4.45 -3.65
N LEU A 345 14.62 -4.26 -4.72
CA LEU A 345 16.06 -4.45 -4.74
C LEU A 345 16.72 -3.08 -4.72
N GLU A 346 17.60 -2.83 -3.75
CA GLU A 346 18.46 -1.64 -3.73
C GLU A 346 19.89 -2.01 -4.14
N ALA A 347 20.57 -1.12 -4.86
CA ALA A 347 21.95 -1.39 -5.29
C ALA A 347 22.93 -1.58 -4.13
N VAL A 348 22.62 -1.05 -2.93
CA VAL A 348 23.45 -1.25 -1.73
C VAL A 348 23.53 -2.72 -1.26
N ASP A 349 22.52 -3.54 -1.59
CA ASP A 349 22.46 -4.95 -1.17
C ASP A 349 22.84 -5.94 -2.27
N ASN A 350 23.02 -5.45 -3.50
CA ASN A 350 23.12 -6.30 -4.68
C ASN A 350 24.50 -6.15 -5.34
N PRO A 351 25.17 -7.26 -5.69
CA PRO A 351 26.52 -7.22 -6.26
C PRO A 351 26.57 -6.66 -7.68
N GLN A 352 25.42 -6.58 -8.35
CA GLN A 352 25.24 -6.08 -9.71
C GLN A 352 24.25 -4.91 -9.71
N PRO A 353 24.33 -3.97 -10.68
CA PRO A 353 23.30 -2.95 -10.83
C PRO A 353 21.91 -3.58 -10.91
N VAL A 354 20.96 -3.10 -10.11
CA VAL A 354 19.67 -3.81 -9.93
C VAL A 354 18.88 -3.96 -11.23
N HIS A 355 18.98 -3.00 -12.15
CA HIS A 355 18.35 -3.06 -13.48
C HIS A 355 18.98 -4.10 -14.42
N HIS A 356 20.13 -4.69 -14.06
CA HIS A 356 20.73 -5.81 -14.80
C HIS A 356 20.17 -7.17 -14.36
N LEU A 357 19.62 -7.28 -13.16
CA LEU A 357 19.17 -8.55 -12.60
C LEU A 357 17.95 -9.08 -13.36
N ILE A 358 18.01 -10.37 -13.72
CA ILE A 358 16.94 -11.11 -14.39
C ILE A 358 16.56 -12.28 -13.48
N LEU A 359 15.30 -12.36 -13.07
CA LEU A 359 14.77 -13.48 -12.29
C LEU A 359 14.62 -14.70 -13.20
N SER A 360 15.63 -15.58 -13.16
CA SER A 360 15.67 -16.80 -13.98
C SER A 360 15.13 -18.05 -13.27
N ASP A 361 15.09 -18.05 -11.93
CA ASP A 361 14.54 -19.15 -11.13
C ASP A 361 13.66 -18.61 -9.99
N PRO A 362 12.35 -18.44 -10.21
CA PRO A 362 11.42 -18.03 -9.16
C PRO A 362 11.33 -19.01 -7.99
N ASP A 363 11.65 -20.30 -8.19
CA ASP A 363 11.60 -21.31 -7.12
C ASP A 363 12.80 -21.19 -6.16
N SER A 364 13.83 -20.42 -6.54
CA SER A 364 14.98 -20.13 -5.68
C SER A 364 14.70 -19.12 -4.56
N ILE A 365 13.56 -18.42 -4.62
CA ILE A 365 13.25 -17.33 -3.69
C ILE A 365 12.99 -17.89 -2.30
N SER A 366 13.72 -17.38 -1.31
CA SER A 366 13.57 -17.75 0.08
C SER A 366 13.54 -16.52 0.98
N ALA A 367 12.88 -16.64 2.14
CA ALA A 367 12.79 -15.59 3.12
C ALA A 367 13.77 -15.85 4.28
N ARG A 368 14.50 -14.81 4.70
CA ARG A 368 15.47 -14.91 5.80
C ARG A 368 15.41 -13.67 6.68
N TYR A 369 15.30 -13.87 7.99
CA TYR A 369 15.51 -12.78 8.95
C TYR A 369 16.99 -12.41 9.06
N THR A 370 17.30 -11.12 9.10
CA THR A 370 18.65 -10.62 9.32
C THR A 370 18.67 -9.35 10.17
N GLU A 371 19.58 -9.32 11.15
CA GLU A 371 19.88 -8.11 11.94
C GLU A 371 20.83 -7.14 11.22
N SER A 372 21.46 -7.58 10.13
CA SER A 372 22.50 -6.80 9.44
C SER A 372 21.95 -5.65 8.58
N ILE A 373 20.66 -5.67 8.27
CA ILE A 373 19.99 -4.67 7.45
C ILE A 373 18.93 -3.97 8.30
N LEU A 374 19.10 -2.65 8.48
CA LEU A 374 18.19 -1.75 9.21
C LEU A 374 17.76 -2.29 10.59
N ASP A 375 18.72 -2.79 11.36
CA ASP A 375 18.56 -3.30 12.73
C ASP A 375 17.56 -4.49 12.88
N GLY A 376 17.19 -5.17 11.78
CA GLY A 376 16.34 -6.36 11.83
C GLY A 376 15.17 -6.34 10.85
N MET A 377 15.20 -7.20 9.83
CA MET A 377 14.03 -7.43 8.96
C MET A 377 14.07 -8.81 8.30
N THR A 378 12.93 -9.23 7.75
CA THR A 378 12.89 -10.37 6.83
C THR A 378 13.18 -9.89 5.41
N VAL A 379 14.30 -10.32 4.83
CA VAL A 379 14.68 -10.11 3.43
C VAL A 379 14.26 -11.30 2.57
N LEU A 380 14.17 -11.08 1.26
CA LEU A 380 14.08 -12.17 0.28
C LEU A 380 15.41 -12.30 -0.44
N GLU A 381 15.87 -13.54 -0.62
CA GLU A 381 17.10 -13.88 -1.33
C GLU A 381 16.79 -14.92 -2.40
N GLY A 382 17.54 -14.92 -3.48
CA GLY A 382 17.39 -15.89 -4.56
C GLY A 382 18.48 -15.78 -5.61
N GLU A 383 18.36 -16.60 -6.65
CA GLU A 383 19.26 -16.60 -7.80
C GLU A 383 18.68 -15.75 -8.94
N ALA A 384 19.56 -14.98 -9.57
CA ALA A 384 19.29 -14.21 -10.78
C ALA A 384 20.35 -14.51 -11.84
N SER A 385 20.07 -14.12 -13.07
CA SER A 385 21.04 -14.05 -14.15
C SER A 385 21.38 -12.60 -14.47
N VAL A 386 22.60 -12.37 -14.95
CA VAL A 386 23.09 -11.08 -15.45
C VAL A 386 23.91 -11.28 -16.70
N GLN A 387 23.82 -10.34 -17.63
CA GLN A 387 24.63 -10.34 -18.85
C GLN A 387 26.09 -9.97 -18.54
N ASP A 388 27.04 -10.61 -19.22
CA ASP A 388 28.48 -10.32 -19.05
C ASP A 388 28.84 -8.99 -19.72
N LEU A 389 29.05 -7.94 -18.91
CA LEU A 389 29.38 -6.60 -19.39
C LEU A 389 30.76 -6.50 -20.08
N ASP A 390 31.69 -7.42 -19.83
CA ASP A 390 32.99 -7.38 -20.52
C ASP A 390 32.84 -7.64 -22.03
N GLU A 391 31.81 -8.37 -22.45
CA GLU A 391 31.47 -8.60 -23.86
C GLU A 391 30.91 -7.35 -24.56
N TRP A 392 30.41 -6.38 -23.79
CA TRP A 392 29.87 -5.12 -24.31
C TRP A 392 30.93 -4.01 -24.41
N ARG A 393 32.20 -4.29 -24.09
CA ARG A 393 33.26 -3.28 -24.15
C ARG A 393 33.38 -2.72 -25.58
N ASP A 394 33.25 -1.39 -25.70
CA ASP A 394 33.25 -0.65 -26.97
C ASP A 394 32.15 -1.07 -27.98
N THR A 395 31.13 -1.81 -27.54
CA THR A 395 30.03 -2.31 -28.37
C THR A 395 28.68 -1.88 -27.80
N LEU A 396 27.93 -1.06 -28.55
CA LEU A 396 26.61 -0.59 -28.12
C LEU A 396 25.47 -1.56 -28.48
N TYR A 397 25.59 -2.29 -29.58
CA TYR A 397 24.59 -3.24 -30.07
C TYR A 397 25.27 -4.51 -30.58
N GLN A 398 24.77 -5.69 -30.20
CA GLN A 398 25.26 -6.98 -30.69
C GLN A 398 24.10 -7.97 -30.93
N PRO A 399 24.29 -9.02 -31.75
CA PRO A 399 23.29 -10.08 -31.93
C PRO A 399 22.96 -10.77 -30.61
N MET A 400 21.69 -11.12 -30.40
CA MET A 400 21.24 -11.78 -29.16
C MET A 400 22.00 -13.08 -28.88
N GLU A 401 22.32 -13.88 -29.91
CA GLU A 401 23.09 -15.12 -29.73
C GLU A 401 24.53 -14.91 -29.24
N SER A 402 25.03 -13.68 -29.23
CA SER A 402 26.37 -13.33 -28.74
C SER A 402 26.37 -12.92 -27.27
N VAL A 403 25.19 -12.70 -26.67
CA VAL A 403 25.07 -12.32 -25.27
C VAL A 403 25.22 -13.55 -24.39
N THR A 404 26.22 -13.56 -23.51
CA THR A 404 26.33 -14.55 -22.46
C THR A 404 25.80 -14.03 -21.12
N GLU A 405 25.29 -14.95 -20.31
CA GLU A 405 24.77 -14.67 -18.98
C GLU A 405 25.50 -15.51 -17.94
N SER A 406 25.61 -14.95 -16.73
CA SER A 406 26.15 -15.63 -15.56
C SER A 406 25.15 -15.55 -14.40
N THR A 407 25.17 -16.56 -13.54
CA THR A 407 24.35 -16.59 -12.32
C THR A 407 24.93 -15.63 -11.28
N THR A 408 24.06 -14.90 -10.59
CA THR A 408 24.36 -14.08 -9.43
C THR A 408 23.28 -14.25 -8.38
N GLU A 409 23.53 -13.80 -7.16
CA GLU A 409 22.53 -13.76 -6.09
C GLU A 409 21.93 -12.36 -6.02
N PHE A 410 20.69 -12.27 -5.56
CA PHE A 410 20.07 -10.99 -5.23
C PHE A 410 19.53 -11.00 -3.81
N THR A 411 19.46 -9.80 -3.23
CA THR A 411 18.77 -9.54 -1.96
C THR A 411 17.73 -8.45 -2.18
N ALA A 412 16.50 -8.71 -1.73
CA ALA A 412 15.41 -7.76 -1.74
C ALA A 412 14.95 -7.45 -0.31
N ILE A 413 14.63 -6.19 -0.06
CA ILE A 413 14.10 -5.68 1.21
C ILE A 413 12.64 -5.24 1.04
N PRO A 414 11.82 -5.14 2.11
CA PRO A 414 10.48 -4.60 2.00
C PRO A 414 10.49 -3.18 1.38
N TYR A 415 9.58 -2.91 0.46
CA TYR A 415 9.53 -1.65 -0.30
C TYR A 415 9.47 -0.41 0.59
N TYR A 416 8.74 -0.48 1.71
CA TYR A 416 8.64 0.64 2.65
C TYR A 416 10.00 1.02 3.26
N ALA A 417 10.94 0.08 3.33
CA ALA A 417 12.25 0.24 3.99
C ALA A 417 13.33 0.83 3.06
N ARG A 418 13.04 1.02 1.76
CA ARG A 418 13.98 1.64 0.80
C ARG A 418 14.49 3.00 1.25
N ASN A 419 15.62 3.45 0.74
CA ASN A 419 16.22 4.78 0.92
C ASN A 419 16.46 5.18 2.38
N ASN A 420 16.66 4.21 3.28
CA ASN A 420 17.07 4.45 4.68
C ASN A 420 18.59 4.27 4.89
N ARG A 421 19.36 3.99 3.83
CA ARG A 421 20.80 3.67 3.87
C ARG A 421 21.62 4.54 2.91
N GLY A 422 21.11 5.74 2.61
CA GLY A 422 21.67 6.64 1.62
C GLY A 422 20.98 6.53 0.26
N GLN A 423 21.40 7.40 -0.67
CA GLN A 423 20.93 7.38 -2.05
C GLN A 423 21.40 6.10 -2.75
N THR A 424 20.49 5.43 -3.44
CA THR A 424 20.74 4.16 -4.11
C THR A 424 19.67 3.91 -5.15
N SER A 425 20.05 3.34 -6.30
CA SER A 425 19.09 2.92 -7.29
C SER A 425 18.25 1.75 -6.77
N MET A 426 16.97 1.72 -7.12
CA MET A 426 16.02 0.73 -6.64
C MET A 426 15.08 0.29 -7.76
N ILE A 427 14.69 -1.00 -7.77
CA ILE A 427 13.59 -1.51 -8.59
C ILE A 427 12.63 -2.38 -7.76
N VAL A 428 11.34 -2.32 -8.07
CA VAL A 428 10.32 -3.27 -7.58
C VAL A 428 10.12 -4.41 -8.58
N TRP A 429 10.13 -4.09 -9.88
CA TRP A 429 9.86 -5.03 -10.97
C TRP A 429 11.17 -5.54 -11.58
N MET A 430 11.48 -6.82 -11.32
CA MET A 430 12.62 -7.51 -11.91
C MET A 430 12.26 -8.07 -13.29
N ARG A 431 13.20 -8.06 -14.23
CA ARG A 431 13.00 -8.70 -15.54
C ARG A 431 12.86 -10.21 -15.39
N LEU A 432 12.02 -10.82 -16.22
CA LEU A 432 11.91 -12.27 -16.37
C LEU A 432 12.80 -12.75 -17.52
N ALA A 433 13.31 -13.98 -17.41
CA ALA A 433 14.13 -14.63 -18.43
C ALA A 433 13.33 -15.07 -19.67
#